data_AF-A0A817IM00-F1
#
_entry.id   AF-A0A817IM00-F1
#
_cell.length_a   1.000
_cell.length_b   1.000
_cell.length_c   1.000
_cell.angle_alpha   90.00
_cell.angle_beta   90.00
_cell.angle_gamma   90.00
#
_symmetry.space_group_name_H-M   'P 1'
#
loop_
_entity.id
_entity.type
_entity.pdbx_description
1 polymer ?
#
loop_
_entity_poly.entity_id
_entity_poly.type
_entity_poly.pdbx_seq_one_letter_code
_entity_poly.pdbx_strand_id
1 'polypeptide(L)'
;MKKYPSQKLADVSDPFHQPYQTLNYIPSDYTVLHSVTINLSESKTNQRVSELKSTTSTAPRVLFLGSYPPRRCGLAKFLEDLTENYPGPYNVVAIDEQNVDPSSRNYSDKVIFRLNQQNRDDYYRVADIVNSEAYDVFNLQHEFNLYGGMVGEYVVNLLASIRKPVILTLHTIPSNPNTFYMSLTRAMCATSTRIIVLSERGRQLLIDVYGVNEEKISVIPHGVPDSPFAHSLADAKTKLGLEANMPTMTTFGLLHRNKNIQLTLKAMQTVVKTIPNVMYLIIGQTHPQIQMSEGESYRQELENNVTAYGLINNVRFINKYVNDNELLAYLGATDIFLTPYATDDQYVSGTLSWAVGLGKGVISTPYLYAKELLDNGRGFLTPFNDHLSLSSLIIKLFQNDEILKTARQNAYAFGRQMVWPVVGSRLQEICRELVSSA
;
A
#
# COMPACT_ATOMS: atom_id res chain seq x y z
N MET A 1 0.31 28.51 -49.10
CA MET A 1 0.80 29.39 -48.00
C MET A 1 -0.40 29.60 -47.07
N LYS A 2 -0.45 29.18 -45.80
CA LYS A 2 0.54 29.15 -44.72
C LYS A 2 0.41 27.82 -43.93
N LYS A 3 1.56 27.23 -43.55
CA LYS A 3 1.67 26.10 -42.64
C LYS A 3 1.53 26.61 -41.19
N TYR A 4 0.69 25.97 -40.38
CA TYR A 4 0.70 26.13 -38.92
C TYR A 4 1.70 25.12 -38.32
N PRO A 5 2.53 25.51 -37.34
CA PRO A 5 3.53 24.62 -36.76
C PRO A 5 2.89 23.69 -35.72
N SER A 6 3.28 22.41 -35.79
CA SER A 6 3.06 21.42 -34.75
C SER A 6 3.78 21.81 -33.46
N GLN A 7 3.02 22.17 -32.42
CA GLN A 7 3.58 22.30 -31.07
C GLN A 7 3.82 20.89 -30.50
N LYS A 8 5.10 20.57 -30.29
CA LYS A 8 5.54 19.46 -29.45
C LYS A 8 5.03 19.71 -28.02
N LEU A 9 4.29 18.77 -27.47
CA LEU A 9 4.01 18.68 -26.04
C LEU A 9 5.37 18.55 -25.32
N ALA A 10 5.64 19.47 -24.41
CA ALA A 10 6.78 19.39 -23.51
C ALA A 10 6.52 18.27 -22.49
N ASP A 11 7.49 17.36 -22.41
CA ASP A 11 7.56 16.27 -21.45
C ASP A 11 7.80 16.89 -20.06
N VAL A 12 6.78 16.88 -19.20
CA VAL A 12 6.89 17.38 -17.81
C VAL A 12 6.90 16.14 -16.91
N SER A 13 8.11 15.81 -16.46
CA SER A 13 8.41 14.64 -15.65
C SER A 13 7.98 14.83 -14.18
N ASP A 14 7.10 13.94 -13.72
CA ASP A 14 6.70 13.76 -12.32
C ASP A 14 7.87 13.14 -11.52
N PRO A 15 8.36 13.76 -10.43
CA PRO A 15 9.45 13.22 -9.62
C PRO A 15 9.08 11.98 -8.80
N PHE A 16 7.80 11.56 -8.76
CA PHE A 16 7.35 10.39 -8.00
C PHE A 16 7.13 9.13 -8.83
N HIS A 17 7.15 9.20 -10.16
CA HIS A 17 7.15 8.05 -11.07
C HIS A 17 7.85 8.45 -12.38
N GLN A 18 9.17 8.60 -12.34
CA GLN A 18 9.96 8.60 -13.58
C GLN A 18 10.09 7.15 -14.09
N PRO A 19 9.81 6.86 -15.37
CA PRO A 19 10.23 5.60 -15.96
C PRO A 19 11.75 5.48 -15.80
N TYR A 20 12.22 4.33 -15.30
CA TYR A 20 13.62 4.07 -14.92
C TYR A 20 14.61 4.49 -16.03
N GLN A 21 15.09 5.73 -15.99
CA GLN A 21 16.09 6.22 -16.93
C GLN A 21 17.46 5.68 -16.53
N THR A 22 18.17 5.14 -17.52
CA THR A 22 19.52 4.59 -17.41
C THR A 22 20.52 5.67 -17.04
N LEU A 23 21.07 5.59 -15.83
CA LEU A 23 22.26 6.34 -15.44
C LEU A 23 23.43 5.35 -15.29
N ASN A 24 24.34 5.40 -16.27
CA ASN A 24 25.59 4.65 -16.25
C ASN A 24 26.60 5.32 -15.32
N TYR A 25 26.73 4.83 -14.10
CA TYR A 25 27.90 5.10 -13.27
C TYR A 25 28.12 3.96 -12.27
N ILE A 26 29.22 3.22 -12.44
CA ILE A 26 29.64 2.11 -11.56
C ILE A 26 30.96 2.52 -10.90
N PRO A 27 31.02 2.68 -9.56
CA PRO A 27 32.28 2.66 -8.84
C PRO A 27 32.70 1.21 -8.57
N SER A 28 33.90 0.86 -9.03
CA SER A 28 34.61 -0.36 -8.68
C SER A 28 35.15 -0.28 -7.26
N ASP A 29 34.98 -1.35 -6.48
CA ASP A 29 36.00 -1.94 -5.56
C ASP A 29 35.33 -2.69 -4.40
N TYR A 30 35.26 -4.02 -4.48
CA TYR A 30 35.07 -4.90 -3.33
C TYR A 30 35.98 -6.13 -3.47
N THR A 31 36.96 -6.21 -2.58
CA THR A 31 37.93 -7.32 -2.48
C THR A 31 37.40 -8.39 -1.52
N VAL A 32 37.49 -9.64 -1.96
CA VAL A 32 37.10 -10.88 -1.25
C VAL A 32 38.14 -11.25 -0.18
N LEU A 33 37.70 -11.68 1.00
CA LEU A 33 38.53 -12.44 1.94
C LEU A 33 37.89 -13.77 2.34
N HIS A 34 38.76 -14.78 2.45
CA HIS A 34 38.50 -16.21 2.44
C HIS A 34 37.97 -16.81 3.75
N SER A 35 37.43 -18.02 3.58
CA SER A 35 36.93 -19.06 4.49
C SER A 35 37.70 -19.35 5.78
N VAL A 36 36.95 -19.78 6.81
CA VAL A 36 37.43 -20.70 7.86
C VAL A 36 36.34 -21.76 8.11
N THR A 37 36.75 -23.03 8.08
CA THR A 37 35.93 -24.23 8.35
C THR A 37 36.30 -24.79 9.72
N ILE A 38 35.32 -25.16 10.56
CA ILE A 38 35.51 -26.13 11.64
C ILE A 38 34.28 -27.03 11.71
N ASN A 39 34.53 -28.34 11.75
CA ASN A 39 33.58 -29.45 11.88
C ASN A 39 33.65 -30.06 13.29
N LEU A 40 32.63 -30.88 13.62
CA LEU A 40 32.50 -31.95 14.64
C LEU A 40 31.24 -31.71 15.50
N SER A 41 30.33 -32.65 15.81
CA SER A 41 30.02 -34.02 15.38
C SER A 41 28.67 -34.41 16.02
N GLU A 42 27.90 -35.28 15.39
CA GLU A 42 26.53 -35.71 15.76
C GLU A 42 26.41 -36.53 17.07
N SER A 43 25.22 -36.50 17.69
CA SER A 43 24.58 -37.72 18.25
C SER A 43 23.09 -37.50 18.53
N LYS A 44 22.30 -38.53 18.22
CA LYS A 44 20.84 -38.56 18.01
C LYS A 44 20.06 -39.10 19.22
N THR A 45 18.83 -38.59 19.38
CA THR A 45 17.61 -39.27 19.86
C THR A 45 17.49 -39.61 21.36
N ASN A 46 16.56 -38.93 22.06
CA ASN A 46 15.52 -39.64 22.79
C ASN A 46 14.21 -38.83 22.85
N GLN A 47 13.15 -39.50 22.43
CA GLN A 47 11.78 -39.05 22.25
C GLN A 47 11.08 -38.72 23.57
N ARG A 48 10.22 -37.69 23.48
CA ARG A 48 8.85 -37.58 24.01
C ARG A 48 8.53 -38.17 25.39
N VAL A 49 7.80 -37.34 26.14
CA VAL A 49 6.96 -37.66 27.31
C VAL A 49 7.65 -37.47 28.65
N SER A 50 7.73 -36.21 29.07
CA SER A 50 7.40 -35.76 30.44
C SER A 50 7.24 -34.24 30.38
N GLU A 51 6.10 -33.77 29.89
CA GLU A 51 5.03 -33.28 30.76
C GLU A 51 5.34 -31.88 31.32
N LEU A 52 4.63 -30.92 30.73
CA LEU A 52 3.91 -29.89 31.48
C LEU A 52 4.74 -29.14 32.51
N LYS A 53 5.76 -28.42 32.04
CA LYS A 53 6.20 -27.20 32.71
C LYS A 53 5.72 -26.00 31.93
N SER A 54 4.75 -25.34 32.54
CA SER A 54 4.25 -24.00 32.26
C SER A 54 5.25 -23.10 31.55
N THR A 55 4.96 -22.76 30.29
CA THR A 55 5.34 -21.46 29.75
C THR A 55 4.09 -20.89 29.10
N THR A 56 3.48 -19.92 29.76
CA THR A 56 2.79 -18.85 29.05
C THR A 56 3.83 -18.23 28.12
N SER A 57 4.01 -18.80 26.92
CA SER A 57 4.89 -18.23 25.91
C SER A 57 4.25 -16.91 25.47
N THR A 58 4.75 -15.83 26.05
CA THR A 58 4.38 -14.47 25.68
C THR A 58 4.68 -14.29 24.20
N ALA A 59 3.77 -13.64 23.47
CA ALA A 59 3.98 -13.31 22.07
C ALA A 59 5.35 -12.64 21.86
N PRO A 60 6.09 -12.95 20.77
CA PRO A 60 7.37 -12.31 20.48
C PRO A 60 7.29 -10.79 20.52
N ARG A 61 8.28 -10.13 21.13
CA ARG A 61 8.39 -8.67 21.10
C ARG A 61 9.01 -8.22 19.79
N VAL A 62 8.28 -7.38 19.06
CA VAL A 62 8.68 -6.93 17.72
C VAL A 62 9.10 -5.46 17.75
N LEU A 63 10.24 -5.13 17.13
CA LEU A 63 10.57 -3.76 16.78
C LEU A 63 10.23 -3.53 15.31
N PHE A 64 9.34 -2.57 15.05
CA PHE A 64 8.96 -2.18 13.69
C PHE A 64 9.76 -0.95 13.22
N LEU A 65 10.16 -0.91 11.95
CA LEU A 65 10.74 0.27 11.31
C LEU A 65 9.93 0.68 10.08
N GLY A 66 9.56 1.96 10.01
CA GLY A 66 8.91 2.55 8.84
C GLY A 66 8.48 4.00 9.06
N SER A 67 7.75 4.57 8.11
CA SER A 67 6.99 5.79 8.38
C SER A 67 5.88 5.51 9.40
N TYR A 68 5.59 6.46 10.27
CA TYR A 68 4.56 6.32 11.32
C TYR A 68 3.83 7.66 11.56
N PRO A 69 2.57 7.67 12.02
CA PRO A 69 1.87 8.89 12.41
C PRO A 69 2.66 9.67 13.47
N PRO A 70 2.72 11.02 13.41
CA PRO A 70 1.77 11.92 12.73
C PRO A 70 2.08 12.20 11.24
N ARG A 71 3.07 11.54 10.62
CA ARG A 71 3.29 11.64 9.17
C ARG A 71 2.03 11.18 8.42
N ARG A 72 1.49 12.06 7.56
CA ARG A 72 0.27 11.78 6.78
C ARG A 72 0.61 11.13 5.44
N CYS A 73 0.81 9.81 5.45
CA CYS A 73 0.94 9.01 4.23
C CYS A 73 0.35 7.61 4.41
N GLY A 74 0.14 6.89 3.29
CA GLY A 74 -0.47 5.55 3.31
C GLY A 74 0.34 4.52 4.10
N LEU A 75 1.68 4.56 4.00
CA LEU A 75 2.57 3.66 4.75
C LEU A 75 2.55 3.91 6.26
N ALA A 76 2.46 5.17 6.68
CA ALA A 76 2.32 5.51 8.09
C ALA A 76 1.03 4.93 8.66
N LYS A 77 -0.09 5.09 7.94
CA LYS A 77 -1.36 4.51 8.35
C LYS A 77 -1.34 2.97 8.34
N PHE A 78 -0.72 2.37 7.32
CA PHE A 78 -0.53 0.93 7.26
C PHE A 78 0.21 0.40 8.49
N LEU A 79 1.34 1.03 8.85
CA LEU A 79 2.14 0.55 9.98
C LEU A 79 1.42 0.74 11.32
N GLU A 80 0.74 1.88 11.52
CA GLU A 80 -0.13 2.10 12.68
C GLU A 80 -1.15 0.98 12.82
N ASP A 81 -1.95 0.74 11.79
CA ASP A 81 -3.00 -0.27 11.83
C ASP A 81 -2.44 -1.70 12.05
N LEU A 82 -1.32 -2.03 11.40
CA LEU A 82 -0.63 -3.31 11.59
C LEU A 82 -0.18 -3.48 13.05
N THR A 83 0.47 -2.47 13.62
CA THR A 83 0.99 -2.53 14.98
C THR A 83 -0.12 -2.58 16.03
N GLU A 84 -1.20 -1.80 15.87
CA GLU A 84 -2.35 -1.82 16.79
C GLU A 84 -3.12 -3.15 16.75
N ASN A 85 -2.98 -3.92 15.67
CA ASN A 85 -3.59 -5.25 15.55
C ASN A 85 -2.61 -6.41 15.75
N TYR A 86 -1.32 -6.13 16.01
CA TYR A 86 -0.36 -7.15 16.37
C TYR A 86 -0.63 -7.64 17.80
N PRO A 87 -0.99 -8.93 18.03
CA PRO A 87 -1.40 -9.42 19.34
C PRO A 87 -0.22 -9.74 20.27
N GLY A 88 0.75 -8.82 20.37
CA GLY A 88 1.95 -8.96 21.20
C GLY A 88 2.60 -7.62 21.53
N PRO A 89 3.65 -7.60 22.38
CA PRO A 89 4.35 -6.37 22.69
C PRO A 89 5.11 -5.87 21.46
N TYR A 90 5.06 -4.56 21.23
CA TYR A 90 5.76 -3.93 20.12
C TYR A 90 6.27 -2.54 20.46
N ASN A 91 7.29 -2.10 19.72
CA ASN A 91 7.72 -0.71 19.64
C ASN A 91 7.98 -0.34 18.17
N VAL A 92 8.12 0.96 17.92
CA VAL A 92 8.34 1.51 16.58
C VAL A 92 9.58 2.38 16.56
N VAL A 93 10.35 2.27 15.48
CA VAL A 93 11.28 3.29 15.01
C VAL A 93 10.59 4.05 13.87
N ALA A 94 10.36 5.34 14.07
CA ALA A 94 9.73 6.19 13.06
C ALA A 94 10.78 6.85 12.17
N ILE A 95 10.50 6.93 10.87
CA ILE A 95 11.38 7.61 9.91
C ILE A 95 10.96 9.06 9.74
N ASP A 96 11.89 9.96 10.00
CA ASP A 96 11.79 11.37 9.66
C ASP A 96 12.45 11.65 8.31
N GLU A 97 11.68 12.27 7.42
CA GLU A 97 12.12 12.72 6.10
C GLU A 97 13.08 13.90 6.22
N GLN A 98 13.88 14.11 5.18
CA GLN A 98 14.79 15.26 5.12
C GLN A 98 14.07 16.58 5.38
N ASN A 99 14.72 17.50 6.10
CA ASN A 99 14.27 18.87 6.31
C ASN A 99 12.95 19.03 7.08
N VAL A 100 12.44 17.97 7.71
CA VAL A 100 11.36 18.11 8.69
C VAL A 100 11.96 18.57 10.00
N ASP A 101 11.44 19.69 10.53
CA ASP A 101 11.77 20.14 11.88
C ASP A 101 11.41 19.02 12.86
N PRO A 102 12.37 18.46 13.61
CA PRO A 102 12.09 17.38 14.53
C PRO A 102 11.04 17.74 15.59
N SER A 103 10.92 19.02 15.95
CA SER A 103 9.91 19.50 16.91
C SER A 103 8.48 19.53 16.35
N SER A 104 8.32 19.46 15.03
CA SER A 104 7.01 19.51 14.36
C SER A 104 6.18 18.23 14.49
N ARG A 105 6.79 17.13 14.98
CA ARG A 105 6.13 15.83 15.13
C ARG A 105 6.10 15.38 16.57
N ASN A 106 4.89 15.23 17.10
CA ASN A 106 4.66 14.61 18.39
C ASN A 106 4.25 13.15 18.18
N TYR A 107 5.20 12.24 18.40
CA TYR A 107 4.98 10.80 18.31
C TYR A 107 4.41 10.26 19.63
N SER A 108 3.70 9.12 19.56
CA SER A 108 3.27 8.40 20.77
C SER A 108 4.46 7.75 21.49
N ASP A 109 4.22 7.28 22.72
CA ASP A 109 5.18 6.53 23.54
C ASP A 109 5.61 5.19 22.91
N LYS A 110 4.89 4.71 21.88
CA LYS A 110 5.27 3.54 21.08
C LYS A 110 6.53 3.77 20.26
N VAL A 111 6.80 5.02 19.87
CA VAL A 111 7.97 5.39 19.08
C VAL A 111 9.15 5.62 20.01
N ILE A 112 10.10 4.69 19.98
CA ILE A 112 11.27 4.70 20.88
C ILE A 112 12.50 5.37 20.28
N PHE A 113 12.52 5.53 18.95
CA PHE A 113 13.62 6.15 18.23
C PHE A 113 13.11 6.77 16.94
N ARG A 114 13.78 7.84 16.52
CA ARG A 114 13.50 8.57 15.29
C ARG A 114 14.71 8.45 14.39
N LEU A 115 14.57 7.69 13.30
CA LEU A 115 15.61 7.56 12.30
C LEU A 115 15.53 8.78 11.38
N ASN A 116 16.58 9.60 11.33
CA ASN A 116 16.69 10.61 10.29
C ASN A 116 17.06 9.92 8.98
N GLN A 117 16.21 10.07 7.97
CA GLN A 117 16.31 9.35 6.70
C GLN A 117 17.73 9.35 6.13
N GLN A 118 18.43 10.48 6.14
CA GLN A 118 19.76 10.61 5.52
C GLN A 118 20.94 10.51 6.49
N ASN A 119 20.67 10.32 7.78
CA ASN A 119 21.73 10.12 8.75
C ASN A 119 22.13 8.64 8.79
N ARG A 120 23.29 8.31 8.21
CA ARG A 120 23.78 6.92 8.16
C ARG A 120 24.02 6.32 9.55
N ASP A 121 24.41 7.13 10.54
CA ASP A 121 24.68 6.65 11.90
C ASP A 121 23.40 6.18 12.60
N ASP A 122 22.25 6.76 12.27
CA ASP A 122 20.97 6.34 12.84
C ASP A 122 20.60 4.91 12.43
N TYR A 123 21.02 4.44 11.26
CA TYR A 123 20.82 3.05 10.84
C TYR A 123 21.63 2.07 11.71
N TYR A 124 22.88 2.41 12.05
CA TYR A 124 23.67 1.59 12.97
C TYR A 124 23.08 1.60 14.39
N ARG A 125 22.58 2.75 14.86
CA ARG A 125 21.87 2.83 16.15
C ARG A 125 20.61 1.97 16.17
N VAL A 126 19.83 1.93 15.08
CA VAL A 126 18.69 1.02 14.97
C VAL A 126 19.15 -0.43 15.07
N ALA A 127 20.25 -0.82 14.41
CA ALA A 127 20.80 -2.16 14.55
C ALA A 127 21.18 -2.48 16.01
N ASP A 128 21.79 -1.54 16.74
CA ASP A 128 22.13 -1.71 18.16
C ASP A 128 20.87 -1.91 19.03
N ILE A 129 19.81 -1.13 18.78
CA ILE A 129 18.52 -1.28 19.48
C ILE A 129 17.92 -2.66 19.20
N VAL A 130 17.86 -3.08 17.92
CA VAL A 130 17.35 -4.40 17.52
C VAL A 130 18.13 -5.52 18.20
N ASN A 131 19.46 -5.39 18.24
CA ASN A 131 20.35 -6.40 18.76
C ASN A 131 20.37 -6.49 20.30
N SER A 132 19.66 -5.60 21.00
CA SER A 132 19.48 -5.69 22.44
C SER A 132 18.61 -6.90 22.83
N GLU A 133 18.66 -7.29 24.12
CA GLU A 133 17.86 -8.41 24.65
C GLU A 133 16.35 -8.10 24.74
N ALA A 134 15.93 -6.87 24.42
CA ALA A 134 14.52 -6.47 24.54
C ALA A 134 13.63 -7.05 23.44
N TYR A 135 14.18 -7.31 22.24
CA TYR A 135 13.43 -7.66 21.04
C TYR A 135 13.78 -9.04 20.50
N ASP A 136 12.74 -9.74 20.05
CA ASP A 136 12.85 -11.08 19.48
C ASP A 136 12.90 -11.05 17.95
N VAL A 137 12.20 -10.10 17.32
CA VAL A 137 12.07 -9.98 15.86
C VAL A 137 12.13 -8.53 15.44
N PHE A 138 12.80 -8.24 14.31
CA PHE A 138 12.77 -6.95 13.64
C PHE A 138 11.90 -7.00 12.40
N ASN A 139 10.97 -6.05 12.24
CA ASN A 139 10.13 -5.95 11.05
C ASN A 139 10.32 -4.60 10.35
N LEU A 140 10.89 -4.63 9.15
CA LEU A 140 11.13 -3.44 8.33
C LEU A 140 10.04 -3.30 7.26
N GLN A 141 9.37 -2.15 7.23
CA GLN A 141 8.42 -1.77 6.18
C GLN A 141 9.16 -1.04 5.05
N HIS A 142 9.37 -1.71 3.92
CA HIS A 142 10.17 -1.18 2.83
C HIS A 142 9.33 -0.53 1.73
N GLU A 143 9.71 0.68 1.36
CA GLU A 143 9.30 1.38 0.15
C GLU A 143 10.49 2.21 -0.35
N PHE A 144 10.64 2.34 -1.66
CA PHE A 144 11.77 3.07 -2.24
C PHE A 144 11.63 4.56 -1.93
N ASN A 145 12.73 5.26 -1.67
CA ASN A 145 12.74 6.67 -1.23
C ASN A 145 12.20 6.93 0.19
N LEU A 146 11.73 5.91 0.92
CA LEU A 146 11.46 6.06 2.36
C LEU A 146 12.77 6.12 3.18
N TYR A 147 13.82 5.47 2.68
CA TYR A 147 15.12 5.33 3.34
C TYR A 147 16.19 6.20 2.68
N GLY A 148 17.34 6.29 3.34
CA GLY A 148 18.47 7.13 2.98
C GLY A 148 19.37 6.56 1.90
N GLY A 149 20.21 7.43 1.36
CA GLY A 149 20.88 7.20 0.09
C GLY A 149 20.05 7.71 -1.08
N MET A 150 20.38 7.27 -2.28
CA MET A 150 19.67 7.67 -3.50
C MET A 150 18.27 7.06 -3.58
N VAL A 151 18.12 5.78 -3.21
CA VAL A 151 16.80 5.09 -3.24
C VAL A 151 16.53 4.18 -2.03
N GLY A 152 17.41 4.17 -1.03
CA GLY A 152 17.24 3.39 0.20
C GLY A 152 18.34 2.37 0.47
N GLU A 153 19.48 2.47 -0.19
CA GLU A 153 20.60 1.51 -0.07
C GLU A 153 21.18 1.41 1.35
N TYR A 154 20.94 2.38 2.24
CA TYR A 154 21.34 2.29 3.65
C TYR A 154 20.66 1.12 4.38
N VAL A 155 19.49 0.67 3.90
CA VAL A 155 18.79 -0.49 4.45
C VAL A 155 19.64 -1.76 4.36
N VAL A 156 20.42 -1.95 3.31
CA VAL A 156 21.26 -3.16 3.17
C VAL A 156 22.26 -3.26 4.31
N ASN A 157 22.90 -2.15 4.66
CA ASN A 157 23.88 -2.10 5.76
C ASN A 157 23.21 -2.29 7.12
N LEU A 158 22.01 -1.73 7.32
CA LEU A 158 21.20 -1.97 8.50
C LEU A 158 20.89 -3.47 8.65
N LEU A 159 20.32 -4.09 7.62
CA LEU A 159 19.93 -5.50 7.65
C LEU A 159 21.14 -6.42 7.89
N ALA A 160 22.28 -6.12 7.27
CA ALA A 160 23.52 -6.87 7.49
C ALA A 160 24.09 -6.74 8.91
N SER A 161 23.71 -5.70 9.66
CA SER A 161 24.17 -5.45 11.04
C SER A 161 23.28 -6.08 12.11
N ILE A 162 22.14 -6.66 11.72
CA ILE A 162 21.16 -7.26 12.65
C ILE A 162 21.48 -8.74 12.88
N ARG A 163 21.45 -9.16 14.14
CA ARG A 163 21.70 -10.54 14.61
C ARG A 163 20.43 -11.28 15.05
N LYS A 164 19.27 -10.62 14.96
CA LYS A 164 17.95 -11.18 15.27
C LYS A 164 17.19 -11.53 13.98
N PRO A 165 16.16 -12.38 14.02
CA PRO A 165 15.32 -12.61 12.85
C PRO A 165 14.75 -11.32 12.24
N VAL A 166 14.92 -11.18 10.93
CA VAL A 166 14.44 -10.02 10.15
C VAL A 166 13.24 -10.43 9.30
N ILE A 167 12.17 -9.67 9.43
CA ILE A 167 11.03 -9.68 8.52
C ILE A 167 11.12 -8.42 7.64
N LEU A 168 11.19 -8.61 6.33
CA LEU A 168 11.14 -7.52 5.34
C LEU A 168 9.77 -7.49 4.67
N THR A 169 8.98 -6.45 4.93
CA THR A 169 7.68 -6.24 4.27
C THR A 169 7.86 -5.31 3.08
N LEU A 170 7.63 -5.80 1.86
CA LEU A 170 7.79 -5.02 0.62
C LEU A 170 6.46 -4.38 0.19
N HIS A 171 6.41 -3.04 0.18
CA HIS A 171 5.26 -2.25 -0.30
C HIS A 171 5.34 -1.88 -1.79
N THR A 172 6.51 -2.04 -2.39
CA THR A 172 6.76 -1.82 -3.82
C THR A 172 7.69 -2.92 -4.34
N ILE A 173 7.31 -3.51 -5.48
CA ILE A 173 8.09 -4.54 -6.17
C ILE A 173 8.03 -4.22 -7.68
N PRO A 174 9.05 -3.52 -8.22
CA PRO A 174 9.09 -3.21 -9.64
C PRO A 174 8.99 -4.48 -10.49
N SER A 175 8.07 -4.50 -11.45
CA SER A 175 7.94 -5.63 -12.38
C SER A 175 9.03 -5.68 -13.43
N ASN A 176 9.61 -4.52 -13.75
CA ASN A 176 10.72 -4.36 -14.69
C ASN A 176 11.81 -3.46 -14.07
N PRO A 177 12.55 -3.96 -13.06
CA PRO A 177 13.58 -3.18 -12.39
C PRO A 177 14.78 -2.96 -13.30
N ASN A 178 15.40 -1.78 -13.21
CA ASN A 178 16.77 -1.64 -13.71
C ASN A 178 17.76 -2.43 -12.83
N THR A 179 19.02 -2.51 -13.25
CA THR A 179 20.08 -3.27 -12.56
C THR A 179 20.27 -2.86 -11.10
N PHE A 180 20.07 -1.58 -10.77
CA PHE A 180 20.23 -1.05 -9.42
C PHE A 180 19.09 -1.50 -8.50
N TYR A 181 17.83 -1.27 -8.88
CA TYR A 181 16.66 -1.74 -8.13
C TYR A 181 16.66 -3.27 -7.98
N MET A 182 17.04 -3.99 -9.04
CA MET A 182 17.21 -5.44 -9.00
C MET A 182 18.21 -5.87 -7.93
N SER A 183 19.42 -5.31 -7.97
CA SER A 183 20.51 -5.69 -7.05
C SER A 183 20.18 -5.33 -5.61
N LEU A 184 19.60 -4.15 -5.39
CA LEU A 184 19.19 -3.69 -4.07
C LEU A 184 18.10 -4.58 -3.46
N THR A 185 17.02 -4.86 -4.20
CA THR A 185 15.96 -5.77 -3.72
C THR A 185 16.50 -7.16 -3.41
N ARG A 186 17.36 -7.71 -4.28
CA ARG A 186 17.98 -9.02 -4.05
C ARG A 186 18.85 -9.04 -2.79
N ALA A 187 19.65 -7.99 -2.58
CA ALA A 187 20.47 -7.87 -1.38
C ALA A 187 19.62 -7.85 -0.10
N MET A 188 18.56 -7.04 -0.07
CA MET A 188 17.64 -6.99 1.08
C MET A 188 16.91 -8.33 1.31
N CYS A 189 16.45 -8.98 0.24
CA CYS A 189 15.81 -10.30 0.34
C CYS A 189 16.78 -11.39 0.81
N ALA A 190 18.05 -11.31 0.41
CA ALA A 190 19.08 -12.27 0.83
C ALA A 190 19.38 -12.15 2.33
N THR A 191 19.47 -10.93 2.87
CA THR A 191 19.79 -10.67 4.29
C THR A 191 18.60 -10.84 5.24
N SER A 192 17.37 -10.81 4.74
CA SER A 192 16.16 -10.97 5.56
C SER A 192 15.87 -12.43 5.89
N THR A 193 15.32 -12.76 7.06
CA THR A 193 14.93 -14.13 7.41
C THR A 193 13.63 -14.54 6.72
N ARG A 194 12.62 -13.66 6.77
CA ARG A 194 11.33 -13.81 6.07
C ARG A 194 11.01 -12.55 5.27
N ILE A 195 10.33 -12.72 4.14
CA ILE A 195 9.88 -11.65 3.27
C ILE A 195 8.36 -11.69 3.22
N ILE A 196 7.72 -10.59 3.59
CA ILE A 196 6.28 -10.42 3.47
C ILE A 196 5.96 -9.62 2.21
N VAL A 197 5.09 -10.18 1.38
CA VAL A 197 4.47 -9.51 0.24
C VAL A 197 2.96 -9.41 0.46
N LEU A 198 2.32 -8.44 -0.20
CA LEU A 198 0.92 -8.08 0.05
C LEU A 198 -0.05 -8.67 -1.01
N SER A 199 0.49 -9.45 -1.95
CA SER A 199 -0.25 -10.11 -3.03
C SER A 199 0.50 -11.34 -3.53
N GLU A 200 -0.22 -12.32 -4.08
CA GLU A 200 0.38 -13.49 -4.73
C GLU A 200 1.18 -13.08 -5.98
N ARG A 201 0.74 -12.03 -6.67
CA ARG A 201 1.51 -11.44 -7.77
C ARG A 201 2.87 -10.93 -7.29
N GLY A 202 2.96 -10.39 -6.08
CA GLY A 202 4.23 -10.02 -5.44
C GLY A 202 5.15 -11.20 -5.21
N ARG A 203 4.61 -12.30 -4.69
CA ARG A 203 5.35 -13.56 -4.55
C ARG A 203 5.93 -13.99 -5.89
N GLN A 204 5.08 -14.04 -6.92
CA GLN A 204 5.50 -14.47 -8.24
C GLN A 204 6.58 -13.56 -8.84
N LEU A 205 6.46 -12.24 -8.66
CA LEU A 205 7.51 -11.29 -9.09
C LEU A 205 8.84 -11.56 -8.39
N LEU A 206 8.84 -11.76 -7.06
CA LEU A 206 10.07 -12.07 -6.33
C LEU A 206 10.73 -13.37 -6.79
N ILE A 207 9.94 -14.39 -7.12
CA ILE A 207 10.45 -15.67 -7.62
C ILE A 207 11.00 -15.49 -9.05
N ASP A 208 10.18 -15.02 -9.98
CA ASP A 208 10.50 -15.04 -11.41
C ASP A 208 11.51 -13.98 -11.81
N VAL A 209 11.38 -12.77 -11.25
CA VAL A 209 12.17 -11.60 -11.65
C VAL A 209 13.41 -11.47 -10.78
N TYR A 210 13.28 -11.71 -9.46
CA TYR A 210 14.36 -11.48 -8.50
C TYR A 210 15.08 -12.76 -8.07
N GLY A 211 14.55 -13.96 -8.37
CA GLY A 211 15.15 -15.23 -8.00
C GLY A 211 15.21 -15.46 -6.48
N VAL A 212 14.22 -14.95 -5.74
CA VAL A 212 14.11 -15.15 -4.29
C VAL A 212 13.59 -16.55 -3.99
N ASN A 213 14.16 -17.24 -3.01
CA ASN A 213 13.67 -18.54 -2.56
C ASN A 213 12.22 -18.41 -2.04
N GLU A 214 11.32 -19.19 -2.61
CA GLU A 214 9.90 -19.24 -2.27
C GLU A 214 9.65 -19.51 -0.77
N GLU A 215 10.47 -20.34 -0.12
CA GLU A 215 10.34 -20.69 1.30
C GLU A 215 10.51 -19.49 2.24
N LYS A 216 11.19 -18.42 1.77
CA LYS A 216 11.35 -17.17 2.53
C LYS A 216 10.13 -16.26 2.38
N ILE A 217 9.25 -16.51 1.41
CA ILE A 217 8.17 -15.59 1.05
C ILE A 217 6.85 -16.00 1.70
N SER A 218 6.27 -15.08 2.45
CA SER A 218 4.92 -15.19 3.00
C SER A 218 4.02 -14.11 2.41
N VAL A 219 2.80 -14.47 2.06
CA VAL A 219 1.80 -13.51 1.57
C VAL A 219 0.86 -13.17 2.72
N ILE A 220 0.91 -11.92 3.16
CA ILE A 220 -0.06 -11.35 4.10
C ILE A 220 -0.71 -10.18 3.38
N PRO A 221 -2.00 -10.25 3.04
CA PRO A 221 -2.64 -9.19 2.26
C PRO A 221 -2.64 -7.87 3.02
N HIS A 222 -2.79 -6.77 2.28
CA HIS A 222 -3.00 -5.46 2.89
C HIS A 222 -4.21 -5.50 3.84
N GLY A 223 -4.04 -4.95 5.05
CA GLY A 223 -5.09 -4.95 6.05
C GLY A 223 -6.22 -3.95 5.80
N VAL A 224 -7.41 -4.25 6.32
CA VAL A 224 -8.60 -3.37 6.24
C VAL A 224 -9.34 -3.34 7.56
N PRO A 225 -10.15 -2.29 7.84
CA PRO A 225 -11.00 -2.26 9.02
C PRO A 225 -11.98 -3.44 9.05
N ASP A 226 -12.21 -4.00 10.24
CA ASP A 226 -13.30 -4.96 10.42
C ASP A 226 -14.62 -4.20 10.55
N SER A 227 -15.37 -4.16 9.44
CA SER A 227 -16.68 -3.52 9.38
C SER A 227 -17.72 -4.53 8.89
N PRO A 228 -18.94 -4.53 9.46
CA PRO A 228 -20.00 -5.41 8.99
C PRO A 228 -20.37 -5.09 7.55
N PHE A 229 -20.80 -6.10 6.80
CA PHE A 229 -21.34 -5.90 5.46
C PHE A 229 -22.59 -5.02 5.55
N ALA A 230 -22.53 -3.83 4.97
CA ALA A 230 -23.65 -2.89 4.99
C ALA A 230 -24.81 -3.44 4.15
N HIS A 231 -25.85 -3.92 4.82
CA HIS A 231 -27.09 -4.38 4.19
C HIS A 231 -27.97 -3.23 3.69
N SER A 232 -27.83 -2.02 4.26
CA SER A 232 -28.53 -0.81 3.83
C SER A 232 -27.54 0.32 3.58
N LEU A 233 -27.48 0.81 2.34
CA LEU A 233 -26.70 2.00 1.96
C LEU A 233 -27.50 3.29 2.19
N ALA A 234 -28.82 3.18 2.31
CA ALA A 234 -29.74 4.32 2.44
C ALA A 234 -29.42 5.16 3.68
N ASP A 235 -29.25 4.52 4.85
CA ASP A 235 -28.97 5.23 6.10
C ASP A 235 -27.62 5.97 6.05
N ALA A 236 -26.61 5.36 5.40
CA ALA A 236 -25.31 5.98 5.22
C ALA A 236 -25.39 7.19 4.27
N LYS A 237 -26.16 7.08 3.18
CA LYS A 237 -26.40 8.20 2.25
C LYS A 237 -27.11 9.36 2.93
N THR A 238 -28.18 9.09 3.69
CA THR A 238 -28.93 10.14 4.40
C THR A 238 -28.07 10.87 5.44
N LYS A 239 -27.20 10.16 6.17
CA LYS A 239 -26.25 10.78 7.11
C LYS A 239 -25.26 11.74 6.44
N LEU A 240 -24.99 11.57 5.14
CA LEU A 240 -24.12 12.44 4.35
C LEU A 240 -24.89 13.51 3.55
N GLY A 241 -26.20 13.64 3.79
CA GLY A 241 -27.06 14.57 3.05
C GLY A 241 -27.26 14.16 1.58
N LEU A 242 -27.16 12.86 1.27
CA LEU A 242 -27.50 12.29 -0.03
C LEU A 242 -28.89 11.65 0.05
N GLU A 243 -29.61 11.62 -1.08
CA GLU A 243 -30.87 10.90 -1.15
C GLU A 243 -30.62 9.39 -1.00
N ALA A 244 -31.52 8.69 -0.30
CA ALA A 244 -31.36 7.27 0.05
C ALA A 244 -31.08 6.36 -1.16
N ASN A 245 -31.69 6.66 -2.31
CA ASN A 245 -31.57 5.87 -3.54
C ASN A 245 -30.63 6.51 -4.57
N MET A 246 -29.88 7.56 -4.20
CA MET A 246 -28.96 8.23 -5.11
C MET A 246 -27.82 7.30 -5.51
N PRO A 247 -27.63 6.99 -6.81
CA PRO A 247 -26.47 6.25 -7.28
C PRO A 247 -25.19 7.01 -6.92
N THR A 248 -24.33 6.43 -6.09
CA THR A 248 -23.15 7.08 -5.53
C THR A 248 -21.90 6.31 -5.90
N MET A 249 -21.00 6.99 -6.61
CA MET A 249 -19.67 6.51 -6.92
C MET A 249 -18.64 7.23 -6.06
N THR A 250 -17.51 6.59 -5.76
CA THR A 250 -16.45 7.23 -4.96
C THR A 250 -15.05 6.83 -5.41
N THR A 251 -14.13 7.79 -5.33
CA THR A 251 -12.68 7.55 -5.28
C THR A 251 -12.15 8.26 -4.03
N PHE A 252 -11.19 7.67 -3.33
CA PHE A 252 -10.57 8.33 -2.17
C PHE A 252 -9.04 8.24 -2.12
N GLY A 253 -8.46 8.98 -1.18
CA GLY A 253 -7.03 9.06 -0.85
C GLY A 253 -6.36 10.28 -1.49
N LEU A 254 -5.05 10.45 -1.27
CA LEU A 254 -4.29 11.61 -1.75
C LEU A 254 -4.42 11.82 -3.27
N LEU A 255 -4.76 13.04 -3.71
CA LEU A 255 -4.87 13.34 -5.14
C LEU A 255 -3.50 13.35 -5.81
N HIS A 256 -3.42 12.66 -6.94
CA HIS A 256 -2.25 12.55 -7.81
C HIS A 256 -2.72 12.23 -9.25
N ARG A 257 -1.98 12.68 -10.27
CA ARG A 257 -2.32 12.49 -11.70
C ARG A 257 -2.50 11.02 -12.10
N ASN A 258 -1.67 10.12 -11.57
CA ASN A 258 -1.77 8.66 -11.76
C ASN A 258 -3.12 8.06 -11.36
N LYS A 259 -3.90 8.72 -10.47
CA LYS A 259 -5.28 8.28 -10.15
C LYS A 259 -6.25 8.44 -11.33
N ASN A 260 -5.89 9.24 -12.33
CA ASN A 260 -6.59 9.39 -13.60
C ASN A 260 -8.09 9.72 -13.43
N ILE A 261 -8.41 10.63 -12.51
CA ILE A 261 -9.79 11.00 -12.18
C ILE A 261 -10.47 11.68 -13.37
N GLN A 262 -9.68 12.35 -14.23
CA GLN A 262 -10.14 12.92 -15.49
C GLN A 262 -10.77 11.88 -16.43
N LEU A 263 -10.35 10.61 -16.38
CA LEU A 263 -11.00 9.54 -17.17
C LEU A 263 -12.44 9.32 -16.70
N THR A 264 -12.66 9.26 -15.39
CA THR A 264 -14.00 9.17 -14.80
C THR A 264 -14.84 10.39 -15.12
N LEU A 265 -14.28 11.61 -15.04
CA LEU A 265 -15.02 12.82 -15.40
C LEU A 265 -15.44 12.83 -16.88
N LYS A 266 -14.59 12.34 -17.79
CA LYS A 266 -14.96 12.15 -19.20
C LYS A 266 -16.08 11.12 -19.35
N ALA A 267 -16.02 10.00 -18.62
CA ALA A 267 -17.07 8.98 -18.63
C ALA A 267 -18.40 9.53 -18.10
N MET A 268 -18.36 10.39 -17.08
CA MET A 268 -19.54 10.99 -16.46
C MET A 268 -20.41 11.78 -17.45
N GLN A 269 -19.83 12.41 -18.48
CA GLN A 269 -20.61 13.08 -19.54
C GLN A 269 -21.64 12.17 -20.22
N THR A 270 -21.32 10.87 -20.33
CA THR A 270 -22.26 9.87 -20.86
C THR A 270 -23.16 9.34 -19.74
N VAL A 271 -22.61 9.05 -18.57
CA VAL A 271 -23.36 8.48 -17.44
C VAL A 271 -24.53 9.39 -17.03
N VAL A 272 -24.32 10.69 -16.90
CA VAL A 272 -25.39 11.63 -16.46
C VAL A 272 -26.53 11.78 -17.45
N LYS A 273 -26.33 11.42 -18.73
CA LYS A 273 -27.41 11.41 -19.73
C LYS A 273 -28.39 10.25 -19.50
N THR A 274 -27.89 9.16 -18.90
CA THR A 274 -28.69 7.96 -18.61
C THR A 274 -29.13 7.89 -17.15
N ILE A 275 -28.32 8.41 -16.23
CA ILE A 275 -28.55 8.40 -14.78
C ILE A 275 -28.35 9.84 -14.26
N PRO A 276 -29.35 10.74 -14.44
CA PRO A 276 -29.15 12.17 -14.18
C PRO A 276 -28.82 12.53 -12.73
N ASN A 277 -29.26 11.72 -11.76
CA ASN A 277 -29.05 11.94 -10.34
C ASN A 277 -27.81 11.25 -9.76
N VAL A 278 -26.93 10.65 -10.59
CA VAL A 278 -25.70 10.02 -10.10
C VAL A 278 -24.75 11.04 -9.46
N MET A 279 -24.16 10.66 -8.33
CA MET A 279 -23.20 11.45 -7.56
C MET A 279 -21.83 10.78 -7.57
N TYR A 280 -20.79 11.53 -7.88
CA TYR A 280 -19.40 11.08 -7.79
C TYR A 280 -18.65 11.88 -6.73
N LEU A 281 -18.26 11.19 -5.65
CA LEU A 281 -17.50 11.76 -4.54
C LEU A 281 -15.99 11.56 -4.77
N ILE A 282 -15.24 12.66 -4.77
CA ILE A 282 -13.78 12.64 -4.84
C ILE A 282 -13.25 13.05 -3.47
N ILE A 283 -12.73 12.08 -2.70
CA ILE A 283 -12.43 12.25 -1.28
C ILE A 283 -10.92 12.28 -1.05
N GLY A 284 -10.40 13.41 -0.61
CA GLY A 284 -9.00 13.53 -0.24
C GLY A 284 -8.41 14.89 -0.57
N GLN A 285 -7.37 15.23 0.18
CA GLN A 285 -6.48 16.36 -0.11
C GLN A 285 -5.44 15.98 -1.17
N THR A 286 -4.76 16.97 -1.72
CA THR A 286 -3.61 16.74 -2.61
C THR A 286 -2.45 16.14 -1.84
N HIS A 287 -1.65 15.29 -2.48
CA HIS A 287 -0.50 14.68 -1.83
C HIS A 287 0.44 15.79 -1.32
N PRO A 288 0.91 15.76 -0.04
CA PRO A 288 1.69 16.87 0.53
C PRO A 288 2.93 17.23 -0.31
N GLN A 289 3.63 16.23 -0.84
CA GLN A 289 4.81 16.47 -1.68
C GLN A 289 4.47 17.07 -3.05
N ILE A 290 3.33 16.69 -3.67
CA ILE A 290 2.86 17.34 -4.90
C ILE A 290 2.43 18.77 -4.58
N GLN A 291 1.76 18.99 -3.44
CA GLN A 291 1.35 20.33 -3.04
C GLN A 291 2.56 21.26 -2.88
N MET A 292 3.69 20.73 -2.41
CA MET A 292 4.96 21.48 -2.33
C MET A 292 5.58 21.78 -3.70
N SER A 293 5.53 20.85 -4.65
CA SER A 293 6.17 21.01 -5.97
C SER A 293 5.29 21.69 -7.03
N GLU A 294 4.00 21.37 -7.05
CA GLU A 294 3.03 21.74 -8.09
C GLU A 294 1.80 22.49 -7.55
N GLY A 295 1.67 22.65 -6.24
CA GLY A 295 0.47 23.22 -5.62
C GLY A 295 -0.77 22.36 -5.85
N GLU A 296 -1.90 23.00 -6.10
CA GLU A 296 -3.21 22.35 -6.35
C GLU A 296 -3.53 22.21 -7.85
N SER A 297 -2.51 22.24 -8.73
CA SER A 297 -2.68 22.30 -10.18
C SER A 297 -3.62 21.22 -10.74
N TYR A 298 -3.43 19.98 -10.30
CA TYR A 298 -4.26 18.86 -10.73
C TYR A 298 -5.70 18.95 -10.20
N ARG A 299 -5.91 19.42 -8.96
CA ARG A 299 -7.26 19.64 -8.44
C ARG A 299 -8.00 20.71 -9.24
N GLN A 300 -7.34 21.83 -9.51
CA GLN A 300 -7.90 22.92 -10.31
C GLN A 300 -8.26 22.44 -11.72
N GLU A 301 -7.43 21.60 -12.33
CA GLU A 301 -7.75 20.94 -13.61
C GLU A 301 -9.03 20.10 -13.52
N LEU A 302 -9.19 19.29 -12.46
CA LEU A 302 -10.40 18.49 -12.26
C LEU A 302 -11.64 19.36 -12.04
N GLU A 303 -11.55 20.44 -11.26
CA GLU A 303 -12.65 21.39 -11.03
C GLU A 303 -13.06 22.12 -12.32
N ASN A 304 -12.08 22.51 -13.14
CA ASN A 304 -12.32 23.10 -14.46
C ASN A 304 -13.01 22.10 -15.39
N ASN A 305 -12.59 20.83 -15.39
CA ASN A 305 -13.24 19.77 -16.16
C ASN A 305 -14.70 19.55 -15.72
N VAL A 306 -14.98 19.55 -14.40
CA VAL A 306 -16.34 19.45 -13.87
C VAL A 306 -17.23 20.58 -14.40
N THR A 307 -16.72 21.81 -14.40
CA THR A 307 -17.44 22.98 -14.93
C THR A 307 -17.65 22.87 -16.44
N ALA A 308 -16.59 22.58 -17.19
CA ALA A 308 -16.63 22.46 -18.65
C ALA A 308 -17.56 21.34 -19.15
N TYR A 309 -17.68 20.26 -18.38
CA TYR A 309 -18.53 19.11 -18.72
C TYR A 309 -19.96 19.23 -18.16
N GLY A 310 -20.29 20.31 -17.46
CA GLY A 310 -21.63 20.53 -16.89
C GLY A 310 -21.96 19.57 -15.73
N LEU A 311 -20.96 19.13 -14.98
CA LEU A 311 -21.08 18.10 -13.93
C LEU A 311 -21.17 18.66 -12.50
N ILE A 312 -21.41 19.96 -12.34
CA ILE A 312 -21.39 20.66 -11.03
C ILE A 312 -22.34 20.02 -10.02
N ASN A 313 -23.51 19.52 -10.48
CA ASN A 313 -24.50 18.87 -9.62
C ASN A 313 -24.24 17.36 -9.40
N ASN A 314 -23.28 16.78 -10.10
CA ASN A 314 -22.99 15.35 -10.12
C ASN A 314 -21.63 15.00 -9.52
N VAL A 315 -20.79 15.98 -9.21
CA VAL A 315 -19.44 15.75 -8.67
C VAL A 315 -19.24 16.59 -7.41
N ARG A 316 -18.78 15.95 -6.33
CA ARG A 316 -18.48 16.61 -5.06
C ARG A 316 -17.05 16.30 -4.62
N PHE A 317 -16.25 17.35 -4.46
CA PHE A 317 -14.92 17.25 -3.87
C PHE A 317 -15.00 17.36 -2.35
N ILE A 318 -14.51 16.35 -1.65
CA ILE A 318 -14.33 16.36 -0.19
C ILE A 318 -12.85 16.64 0.06
N ASN A 319 -12.47 17.92 0.03
CA ASN A 319 -11.08 18.38 0.10
C ASN A 319 -10.54 18.39 1.54
N LYS A 320 -10.49 17.22 2.17
CA LYS A 320 -9.89 17.05 3.49
C LYS A 320 -9.22 15.68 3.61
N TYR A 321 -8.23 15.61 4.49
CA TYR A 321 -7.79 14.34 5.06
C TYR A 321 -8.86 13.88 6.04
N VAL A 322 -9.61 12.82 5.69
CA VAL A 322 -10.64 12.23 6.54
C VAL A 322 -10.05 11.18 7.45
N ASN A 323 -10.59 11.05 8.67
CA ASN A 323 -10.25 9.92 9.54
C ASN A 323 -11.01 8.64 9.13
N ASP A 324 -10.67 7.51 9.76
CA ASP A 324 -11.23 6.20 9.42
C ASP A 324 -12.75 6.15 9.57
N ASN A 325 -13.32 6.75 10.62
CA ASN A 325 -14.77 6.76 10.85
C ASN A 325 -15.51 7.56 9.76
N GLU A 326 -14.96 8.72 9.38
CA GLU A 326 -15.50 9.52 8.27
C GLU A 326 -15.39 8.77 6.94
N LEU A 327 -14.23 8.14 6.68
CA LEU A 327 -14.03 7.36 5.46
C LEU A 327 -14.98 6.17 5.39
N LEU A 328 -15.18 5.45 6.51
CA LEU A 328 -16.17 4.37 6.61
C LEU A 328 -17.59 4.87 6.36
N ALA A 329 -17.94 6.09 6.79
CA ALA A 329 -19.24 6.67 6.47
C ALA A 329 -19.41 6.91 4.96
N TYR A 330 -18.41 7.51 4.30
CA TYR A 330 -18.42 7.72 2.85
C TYR A 330 -18.46 6.42 2.05
N LEU A 331 -17.62 5.45 2.41
CA LEU A 331 -17.63 4.13 1.77
C LEU A 331 -18.94 3.40 2.07
N GLY A 332 -19.51 3.59 3.26
CA GLY A 332 -20.86 3.14 3.64
C GLY A 332 -21.95 3.63 2.69
N ALA A 333 -21.81 4.84 2.15
CA ALA A 333 -22.73 5.42 1.17
C ALA A 333 -22.39 5.10 -0.31
N THR A 334 -21.27 4.41 -0.56
CA THR A 334 -20.78 4.11 -1.91
C THR A 334 -21.42 2.85 -2.50
N ASP A 335 -22.00 2.97 -3.68
CA ASP A 335 -22.47 1.83 -4.48
C ASP A 335 -21.30 1.23 -5.28
N ILE A 336 -20.56 2.09 -6.00
CA ILE A 336 -19.42 1.73 -6.84
C ILE A 336 -18.17 2.55 -6.47
N PHE A 337 -17.09 1.86 -6.13
CA PHE A 337 -15.76 2.41 -5.93
C PHE A 337 -14.94 2.35 -7.23
N LEU A 338 -14.21 3.43 -7.54
CA LEU A 338 -13.47 3.58 -8.79
C LEU A 338 -11.96 3.69 -8.55
N THR A 339 -11.17 2.95 -9.32
CA THR A 339 -9.71 3.11 -9.40
C THR A 339 -9.23 3.08 -10.86
N PRO A 340 -9.46 4.15 -11.63
CA PRO A 340 -9.20 4.18 -13.08
C PRO A 340 -7.72 4.45 -13.42
N TYR A 341 -6.78 3.96 -12.61
CA TYR A 341 -5.37 4.33 -12.65
C TYR A 341 -4.74 4.25 -14.04
N ALA A 342 -3.81 5.15 -14.34
CA ALA A 342 -3.27 5.33 -15.68
C ALA A 342 -2.25 4.25 -16.10
N THR A 343 -1.59 3.61 -15.13
CA THR A 343 -0.50 2.65 -15.34
C THR A 343 -0.86 1.27 -14.80
N ASP A 344 -0.16 0.24 -15.26
CA ASP A 344 -0.43 -1.15 -14.88
C ASP A 344 0.45 -1.66 -13.74
N ASP A 345 1.47 -0.90 -13.34
CA ASP A 345 2.55 -1.29 -12.43
C ASP A 345 2.23 -1.13 -10.94
N GLN A 346 1.05 -0.60 -10.58
CA GLN A 346 0.63 -0.45 -9.20
C GLN A 346 0.56 -1.83 -8.49
N TYR A 347 1.56 -2.10 -7.67
CA TYR A 347 1.74 -3.39 -7.00
C TYR A 347 0.74 -3.62 -5.86
N VAL A 348 0.41 -2.58 -5.08
CA VAL A 348 -0.57 -2.63 -3.97
C VAL A 348 -1.33 -1.32 -3.91
N SER A 349 -2.62 -1.36 -3.57
CA SER A 349 -3.45 -0.17 -3.42
C SER A 349 -4.33 -0.29 -2.19
N GLY A 350 -3.97 0.39 -1.10
CA GLY A 350 -4.75 0.37 0.14
C GLY A 350 -6.19 0.88 -0.05
N THR A 351 -6.41 1.80 -0.99
CA THR A 351 -7.76 2.31 -1.30
C THR A 351 -8.62 1.23 -1.94
N LEU A 352 -8.04 0.43 -2.85
CA LEU A 352 -8.69 -0.73 -3.44
C LEU A 352 -8.93 -1.82 -2.39
N SER A 353 -7.94 -2.09 -1.53
CA SER A 353 -8.07 -3.06 -0.43
C SER A 353 -9.26 -2.74 0.45
N TRP A 354 -9.41 -1.49 0.89
CA TRP A 354 -10.56 -1.06 1.69
C TRP A 354 -11.89 -1.26 0.96
N ALA A 355 -11.97 -0.90 -0.32
CA ALA A 355 -13.21 -1.05 -1.07
C ALA A 355 -13.64 -2.53 -1.20
N VAL A 356 -12.70 -3.44 -1.49
CA VAL A 356 -12.97 -4.88 -1.53
C VAL A 356 -13.29 -5.42 -0.13
N GLY A 357 -12.50 -5.04 0.88
CA GLY A 357 -12.68 -5.41 2.28
C GLY A 357 -14.06 -5.09 2.83
N LEU A 358 -14.59 -3.93 2.46
CA LEU A 358 -15.92 -3.45 2.86
C LEU A 358 -17.05 -3.91 1.92
N GLY A 359 -16.76 -4.78 0.96
CA GLY A 359 -17.77 -5.34 0.05
C GLY A 359 -18.40 -4.32 -0.87
N LYS A 360 -17.64 -3.33 -1.36
CA LYS A 360 -18.13 -2.35 -2.34
C LYS A 360 -18.11 -2.95 -3.74
N GLY A 361 -18.99 -2.45 -4.61
CA GLY A 361 -18.84 -2.74 -6.04
C GLY A 361 -17.62 -2.01 -6.52
N VAL A 362 -16.72 -2.66 -7.25
CA VAL A 362 -15.46 -2.03 -7.69
C VAL A 362 -15.34 -2.06 -9.20
N ILE A 363 -15.00 -0.92 -9.79
CA ILE A 363 -14.51 -0.84 -11.17
C ILE A 363 -13.07 -0.32 -11.13
N SER A 364 -12.17 -1.00 -11.82
CA SER A 364 -10.75 -0.65 -11.87
C SER A 364 -10.18 -0.79 -13.27
N THR A 365 -9.12 -0.05 -13.59
CA THR A 365 -8.25 -0.42 -14.70
C THR A 365 -7.40 -1.65 -14.32
N PRO A 366 -6.92 -2.46 -15.28
CA PRO A 366 -6.36 -3.77 -14.98
C PRO A 366 -4.87 -3.68 -14.59
N TYR A 367 -4.54 -2.89 -13.57
CA TYR A 367 -3.21 -2.88 -12.95
C TYR A 367 -2.96 -4.14 -12.12
N LEU A 368 -1.70 -4.44 -11.82
CA LEU A 368 -1.25 -5.70 -11.21
C LEU A 368 -2.12 -6.13 -10.02
N TYR A 369 -2.28 -5.26 -9.03
CA TYR A 369 -3.07 -5.56 -7.84
C TYR A 369 -4.58 -5.67 -8.13
N ALA A 370 -5.12 -4.82 -9.01
CA ALA A 370 -6.55 -4.87 -9.36
C ALA A 370 -6.95 -6.17 -10.05
N LYS A 371 -6.10 -6.69 -10.94
CA LYS A 371 -6.32 -8.00 -11.58
C LYS A 371 -6.47 -9.10 -10.53
N GLU A 372 -5.58 -9.14 -9.54
CA GLU A 372 -5.62 -10.16 -8.49
C GLU A 372 -6.79 -9.95 -7.53
N LEU A 373 -7.03 -8.73 -7.06
CA LEU A 373 -8.01 -8.47 -6.02
C LEU A 373 -9.46 -8.56 -6.53
N LEU A 374 -9.68 -8.31 -7.82
CA LEU A 374 -11.01 -8.33 -8.44
C LEU A 374 -11.34 -9.64 -9.18
N ASP A 375 -10.40 -10.57 -9.27
CA ASP A 375 -10.60 -11.89 -9.89
C ASP A 375 -11.73 -12.68 -9.19
N ASN A 376 -12.22 -13.78 -9.77
CA ASN A 376 -13.34 -14.58 -9.22
C ASN A 376 -14.61 -13.74 -8.96
N GLY A 377 -14.86 -12.75 -9.82
CA GLY A 377 -16.05 -11.91 -9.76
C GLY A 377 -16.14 -11.04 -8.50
N ARG A 378 -14.99 -10.56 -7.97
CA ARG A 378 -14.93 -9.61 -6.84
C ARG A 378 -15.03 -8.15 -7.27
N GLY A 379 -15.08 -7.90 -8.58
CA GLY A 379 -15.30 -6.58 -9.17
C GLY A 379 -15.20 -6.65 -10.68
N PHE A 380 -14.99 -5.49 -11.30
CA PHE A 380 -15.01 -5.34 -12.74
C PHE A 380 -13.78 -4.58 -13.23
N LEU A 381 -13.24 -5.01 -14.36
CA LEU A 381 -12.12 -4.35 -15.02
C LEU A 381 -12.59 -3.59 -16.26
N THR A 382 -12.06 -2.39 -16.46
CA THR A 382 -12.25 -1.57 -17.66
C THR A 382 -10.89 -1.31 -18.32
N PRO A 383 -10.79 -1.23 -19.66
CA PRO A 383 -9.52 -0.92 -20.33
C PRO A 383 -8.93 0.43 -19.88
N PHE A 384 -7.60 0.53 -19.94
CA PHE A 384 -6.89 1.79 -19.69
C PHE A 384 -7.28 2.84 -20.71
N ASN A 385 -7.40 4.09 -20.26
CA ASN A 385 -7.63 5.27 -21.10
C ASN A 385 -8.90 5.22 -21.97
N ASP A 386 -9.87 4.38 -21.62
CA ASP A 386 -11.14 4.23 -22.33
C ASP A 386 -12.33 4.64 -21.46
N HIS A 387 -12.73 5.91 -21.59
CA HIS A 387 -13.87 6.44 -20.86
C HIS A 387 -15.23 5.93 -21.40
N LEU A 388 -15.28 5.43 -22.64
CA LEU A 388 -16.51 4.89 -23.24
C LEU A 388 -16.83 3.52 -22.65
N SER A 389 -15.82 2.65 -22.54
CA SER A 389 -15.94 1.38 -21.82
C SER A 389 -16.28 1.60 -20.34
N LEU A 390 -15.61 2.54 -19.67
CA LEU A 390 -15.89 2.87 -18.27
C LEU A 390 -17.35 3.35 -18.08
N SER A 391 -17.81 4.29 -18.91
CA SER A 391 -19.21 4.78 -18.83
C SER A 391 -20.24 3.69 -19.10
N SER A 392 -20.02 2.85 -20.10
CA SER A 392 -20.91 1.73 -20.43
C SER A 392 -21.00 0.74 -19.27
N LEU A 393 -19.87 0.44 -18.63
CA LEU A 393 -19.82 -0.46 -17.48
C LEU A 393 -20.52 0.14 -16.25
N ILE A 394 -20.30 1.42 -15.96
CA ILE A 394 -21.01 2.13 -14.87
C ILE A 394 -22.52 2.07 -15.09
N ILE A 395 -23.00 2.41 -16.28
CA ILE A 395 -24.43 2.38 -16.61
C ILE A 395 -24.99 0.96 -16.45
N LYS A 396 -24.31 -0.04 -17.00
CA LYS A 396 -24.72 -1.45 -16.89
C LYS A 396 -24.88 -1.89 -15.43
N LEU A 397 -23.94 -1.51 -14.56
CA LEU A 397 -23.96 -1.92 -13.16
C LEU A 397 -25.06 -1.24 -12.36
N PHE A 398 -25.34 0.05 -12.61
CA PHE A 398 -26.46 0.74 -11.97
C PHE A 398 -27.84 0.34 -12.52
N GLN A 399 -27.91 -0.26 -13.71
CA GLN A 399 -29.14 -0.81 -14.27
C GLN A 399 -29.36 -2.29 -13.91
N ASN A 400 -28.38 -2.96 -13.31
CA ASN A 400 -28.45 -4.38 -12.98
C ASN A 400 -27.93 -4.66 -11.55
N ASP A 401 -28.85 -4.57 -10.60
CA ASP A 401 -28.56 -4.71 -9.17
C ASP A 401 -27.99 -6.08 -8.79
N GLU A 402 -28.39 -7.16 -9.47
CA GLU A 402 -27.97 -8.52 -9.11
C GLU A 402 -26.51 -8.81 -9.44
N ILE A 403 -26.00 -8.29 -10.57
CA ILE A 403 -24.57 -8.42 -10.93
C ILE A 403 -23.71 -7.68 -9.90
N LEU A 404 -24.10 -6.45 -9.56
CA LEU A 404 -23.39 -5.62 -8.59
C LEU A 404 -23.40 -6.25 -7.19
N LYS A 405 -24.57 -6.74 -6.75
CA LYS A 405 -24.77 -7.41 -5.45
C LYS A 405 -23.92 -8.68 -5.33
N THR A 406 -23.87 -9.50 -6.37
CA THR A 406 -23.03 -10.72 -6.38
C THR A 406 -21.56 -10.36 -6.23
N ALA A 407 -21.07 -9.37 -6.99
CA ALA A 407 -19.68 -8.95 -6.90
C ALA A 407 -19.31 -8.41 -5.51
N ARG A 408 -20.21 -7.64 -4.88
CA ARG A 408 -20.06 -7.13 -3.52
C ARG A 408 -19.97 -8.24 -2.47
N GLN A 409 -20.80 -9.27 -2.60
CA GLN A 409 -20.77 -10.42 -1.69
C GLN A 409 -19.45 -11.19 -1.81
N ASN A 410 -18.99 -11.44 -3.03
CA ASN A 410 -17.69 -12.08 -3.29
C ASN A 410 -16.52 -11.24 -2.74
N ALA A 411 -16.55 -9.93 -2.97
CA ALA A 411 -15.54 -8.99 -2.46
C ALA A 411 -15.49 -9.02 -0.94
N TYR A 412 -16.64 -8.93 -0.26
CA TYR A 412 -16.71 -8.97 1.20
C TYR A 412 -16.22 -10.30 1.77
N ALA A 413 -16.65 -11.42 1.18
CA ALA A 413 -16.24 -12.76 1.61
C ALA A 413 -14.72 -12.91 1.54
N PHE A 414 -14.11 -12.49 0.43
CA PHE A 414 -12.64 -12.45 0.30
C PHE A 414 -12.01 -11.47 1.29
N GLY A 415 -12.60 -10.29 1.46
CA GLY A 415 -12.15 -9.23 2.37
C GLY A 415 -12.03 -9.65 3.83
N ARG A 416 -12.76 -10.69 4.27
CA ARG A 416 -12.67 -11.20 5.65
C ARG A 416 -11.29 -11.69 6.05
N GLN A 417 -10.49 -12.16 5.10
CA GLN A 417 -9.10 -12.56 5.40
C GLN A 417 -8.13 -11.37 5.48
N MET A 418 -8.58 -10.19 5.04
CA MET A 418 -7.79 -8.96 5.01
C MET A 418 -8.03 -8.11 6.25
N VAL A 419 -8.99 -8.45 7.12
CA VAL A 419 -9.25 -7.59 8.29
C VAL A 419 -8.02 -7.54 9.21
N TRP A 420 -7.74 -6.35 9.76
CA TRP A 420 -6.53 -6.13 10.54
C TRP A 420 -6.27 -7.14 11.66
N PRO A 421 -7.27 -7.61 12.44
CA PRO A 421 -7.05 -8.67 13.43
C PRO A 421 -6.48 -9.97 12.82
N VAL A 422 -6.95 -10.36 11.64
CA VAL A 422 -6.46 -11.57 10.94
C VAL A 422 -5.04 -11.34 10.43
N VAL A 423 -4.76 -10.17 9.86
CA VAL A 423 -3.42 -9.77 9.41
C VAL A 423 -2.41 -9.77 10.56
N GLY A 424 -2.77 -9.18 11.70
CA GLY A 424 -1.94 -9.14 12.90
C GLY A 424 -1.68 -10.53 13.49
N SER A 425 -2.70 -11.40 13.54
CA SER A 425 -2.53 -12.81 13.95
C SER A 425 -1.57 -13.57 13.03
N ARG A 426 -1.70 -13.44 11.71
CA ARG A 426 -0.77 -14.08 10.75
C ARG A 426 0.67 -13.59 10.93
N LEU A 427 0.87 -12.29 11.18
CA LEU A 427 2.20 -11.77 11.48
C LEU A 427 2.76 -12.37 12.77
N GLN A 428 1.95 -12.49 13.82
CA GLN A 428 2.37 -13.14 15.06
C GLN A 428 2.77 -14.61 14.87
N GLU A 429 2.03 -15.36 14.06
CA GLU A 429 2.36 -16.74 13.73
C GLU A 429 3.76 -16.83 13.09
N ILE A 430 4.04 -15.98 12.09
CA ILE A 430 5.38 -15.89 11.49
C ILE A 430 6.43 -15.52 12.54
N CYS A 431 6.17 -14.52 13.40
CA CYS A 431 7.13 -14.15 14.44
C CYS A 431 7.43 -15.33 15.39
N ARG A 432 6.42 -16.11 15.78
CA ARG A 432 6.61 -17.28 16.65
C ARG A 432 7.45 -18.37 15.98
N GLU A 433 7.19 -18.63 14.69
CA GLU A 433 7.98 -19.59 13.91
C GLU A 433 9.45 -19.17 13.80
N LEU A 434 9.72 -17.89 13.61
CA LEU A 434 11.07 -17.37 13.49
C LEU A 434 11.84 -17.47 14.82
N VAL A 435 11.18 -17.20 15.95
CA VAL A 435 11.80 -17.29 17.28
C VAL A 435 12.02 -18.74 17.70
N SER A 436 11.14 -19.67 17.32
CA SER A 436 11.32 -21.09 17.65
C SER A 436 12.40 -21.79 16.82
N SER A 437 12.78 -21.19 15.69
CA SER A 437 13.78 -21.72 14.75
C SER A 437 15.17 -21.07 14.87
N ALA A 438 15.28 -20.01 15.68
CA ALA A 438 16.52 -19.28 15.97
C ALA A 438 17.23 -19.87 17.20
#